data_AF-A0A4S2UNZ4-F1
#
_entry.id   AF-A0A4S2UNZ4-F1
#
_cell.length_a   1.000
_cell.length_b   1.000
_cell.length_c   1.000
_cell.angle_alpha   90.00
_cell.angle_beta   90.00
_cell.angle_gamma   90.00
#
_symmetry.space_group_name_H-M   'P 1'
#
loop_
_entity.id
_entity.type
_entity.pdbx_description
1 polymer ?
#
loop_
_entity_poly.entity_id
_entity_poly.type
_entity_poly.pdbx_seq_one_letter_code
_entity_poly.pdbx_strand_id
1 'polypeptide(L)' 'MGPNGVWGVILGAAFAYEMYGVFNKTSGDTLSERVRAWFRTSTRGGKAAFVIAWLGLTAWFIPHIIFGGN' A
#
# COMPACT_ATOMS: atom_id res chain seq x y z
N MET A 1 -12.15 11.07 17.60
CA MET A 1 -12.52 10.02 16.62
C MET A 1 -11.95 8.70 17.11
N GLY A 2 -12.74 7.63 17.16
CA GLY A 2 -12.23 6.30 17.52
C GLY A 2 -11.39 5.67 16.39
N PRO A 3 -10.72 4.53 16.64
CA PRO A 3 -9.86 3.87 15.67
C PRO A 3 -10.54 3.63 14.31
N ASN A 4 -11.80 3.19 14.33
CA ASN A 4 -12.58 2.93 13.12
C ASN A 4 -12.85 4.22 12.31
N GLY A 5 -13.02 5.36 12.98
CA GLY A 5 -13.20 6.65 12.31
C GLY A 5 -11.91 7.13 11.66
N VAL A 6 -10.77 6.96 12.32
CA VAL A 6 -9.45 7.31 11.77
C VAL A 6 -9.17 6.47 10.52
N TRP A 7 -9.37 5.15 10.59
CA TRP A 7 -9.20 4.26 9.46
C TRP A 7 -10.17 4.57 8.32
N GLY A 8 -11.43 4.87 8.63
CA GLY A 8 -12.42 5.27 7.63
C GLY A 8 -12.01 6.52 6.86
N VAL A 9 -11.48 7.54 7.54
CA VAL A 9 -10.99 8.77 6.89
C VAL A 9 -9.78 8.49 5.99
N ILE A 10 -8.80 7.71 6.48
CA ILE A 10 -7.60 7.39 5.70
C ILE A 10 -7.96 6.60 4.43
N LEU A 11 -8.77 5.55 4.57
CA LEU A 11 -9.19 4.72 3.44
C LEU A 11 -10.09 5.51 2.47
N GLY A 12 -11.01 6.32 3.00
CA GLY A 12 -11.87 7.18 2.18
C GLY A 12 -11.08 8.22 1.39
N ALA A 13 -10.08 8.85 1.99
CA ALA A 13 -9.21 9.81 1.31
C ALA A 13 -8.38 9.15 0.20
N ALA A 14 -7.80 7.97 0.47
CA ALA A 14 -7.06 7.20 -0.53
C ALA A 14 -7.96 6.80 -1.71
N PHE A 15 -9.19 6.35 -1.44
CA PHE A 15 -10.16 6.01 -2.47
C PHE A 15 -10.57 7.23 -3.31
N ALA A 16 -10.87 8.35 -2.66
CA ALA A 16 -11.23 9.59 -3.35
C ALA A 16 -10.10 10.09 -4.25
N TYR A 17 -8.85 10.01 -3.79
CA TYR A 17 -7.67 10.36 -4.58
C TYR A 17 -7.51 9.45 -5.82
N GLU A 18 -7.65 8.13 -5.66
CA GLU A 18 -7.60 7.17 -6.78
C GLU A 18 -8.73 7.45 -7.79
N MET A 19 -9.96 7.66 -7.32
CA MET A 19 -11.12 7.96 -8.16
C MET A 19 -10.92 9.27 -8.93
N TYR A 20 -10.40 10.31 -8.28
CA TYR A 20 -10.10 11.59 -8.93
C TYR A 20 -9.11 11.41 -10.10
N GLY A 21 -8.03 10.64 -9.90
CA GLY A 21 -7.07 10.33 -10.96
C GLY A 21 -7.71 9.55 -12.13
N VAL A 22 -8.56 8.56 -11.81
CA VAL A 22 -9.29 7.76 -12.81
C VAL A 22 -10.28 8.62 -13.62
N PHE A 23 -11.08 9.45 -12.97
CA PHE A 23 -12.08 10.29 -13.65
C PHE A 23 -11.43 11.35 -14.54
N ASN A 24 -10.32 11.94 -14.10
CA ASN A 24 -9.58 12.95 -14.88
C ASN A 24 -8.62 12.34 -15.91
N LYS A 25 -8.54 11.01 -16.02
CA LYS A 25 -7.70 10.27 -16.98
C LYS A 25 -6.26 10.78 -17.05
N THR A 26 -5.74 11.30 -15.94
CA THR A 26 -4.42 11.91 -15.89
C THR A 26 -3.41 10.81 -15.58
N SER A 27 -2.59 10.44 -16.57
CA SER A 27 -1.50 9.48 -16.37
C SER A 27 -0.51 10.07 -15.37
N GLY A 28 -0.14 9.28 -14.36
CA GLY A 28 0.80 9.62 -13.28
C GLY A 28 0.14 10.03 -11.96
N ASP A 29 -1.18 10.20 -11.91
CA ASP A 29 -1.87 10.77 -10.75
C ASP A 29 -2.62 9.77 -9.88
N THR A 30 -2.71 8.49 -10.26
CA THR A 30 -3.25 7.47 -9.35
C THR A 30 -2.24 7.13 -8.26
N LEU A 31 -2.75 6.77 -7.07
CA LEU A 31 -1.91 6.35 -5.96
C LEU A 31 -1.20 5.05 -6.32
N SER A 32 -1.87 4.16 -7.05
CA SER A 32 -1.27 2.93 -7.58
C SER A 32 -0.08 3.19 -8.51
N GLU A 33 -0.11 4.21 -9.37
CA GLU A 33 1.02 4.59 -10.24
C GLU A 33 2.17 5.21 -9.44
N ARG A 34 1.87 6.07 -8.46
CA ARG A 34 2.89 6.65 -7.58
C ARG A 34 3.59 5.60 -6.73
N VAL A 35 2.85 4.65 -6.16
CA VAL A 35 3.41 3.50 -5.45
C VAL A 35 4.30 2.68 -6.40
N ARG A 36 3.89 2.49 -7.65
CA ARG A 36 4.71 1.82 -8.68
C ARG A 36 6.02 2.55 -8.95
N ALA A 37 5.97 3.88 -9.02
CA ALA A 37 7.14 4.72 -9.23
C ALA A 37 8.08 4.69 -8.01
N TRP A 38 7.56 4.82 -6.80
CA TRP A 38 8.33 4.81 -5.56
C TRP A 38 9.05 3.48 -5.34
N PHE A 39 8.34 2.36 -5.50
CA PHE A 39 8.93 1.03 -5.34
C PHE A 39 9.57 0.48 -6.62
N ARG A 40 9.56 1.28 -7.71
CA ARG A 40 10.07 0.89 -9.04
C ARG A 40 9.54 -0.47 -9.51
N THR A 41 8.31 -0.82 -9.15
CA THR A 41 7.70 -2.13 -9.48
C THR A 41 7.26 -2.23 -10.94
N SER A 42 7.57 -1.23 -11.76
CA SER A 42 7.60 -1.35 -13.23
C SER A 42 8.80 -2.17 -13.72
N THR A 43 9.91 -2.19 -12.98
CA THR A 43 11.15 -2.91 -13.34
C THR A 43 11.19 -4.31 -12.75
N ARG A 44 11.92 -5.24 -13.37
CA ARG A 44 12.08 -6.62 -12.86
C ARG A 44 12.75 -6.64 -11.48
N GLY A 45 13.75 -5.78 -11.27
CA GLY A 45 14.45 -5.64 -9.98
C GLY A 45 13.54 -5.08 -8.88
N GLY A 46 12.79 -4.01 -9.16
CA GLY A 46 11.86 -3.43 -8.19
C GLY A 46 10.71 -4.38 -7.83
N LYS A 47 10.19 -5.15 -8.79
CA LYS A 47 9.22 -6.23 -8.50
C LYS A 47 9.79 -7.27 -7.55
N ALA A 48 11.01 -7.77 -7.82
CA ALA A 48 11.65 -8.76 -6.96
C ALA A 48 11.90 -8.21 -5.55
N ALA A 49 12.42 -7.00 -5.44
CA ALA A 49 12.66 -6.33 -4.16
C ALA A 49 11.36 -6.16 -3.35
N PHE A 50 10.29 -5.69 -3.99
CA PHE A 50 8.99 -5.53 -3.35
C PHE A 50 8.43 -6.85 -2.82
N VAL A 51 8.49 -7.92 -3.64
CA VAL A 51 8.01 -9.25 -3.24
C VAL A 51 8.83 -9.81 -2.09
N ILE A 52 10.17 -9.70 -2.14
CA ILE A 52 11.04 -10.17 -1.06
C ILE A 52 10.74 -9.42 0.24
N ALA A 53 10.61 -8.09 0.18
CA ALA A 53 10.25 -7.27 1.34
C ALA A 53 8.88 -7.66 1.91
N TRP A 54 7.89 -7.89 1.03
CA TRP A 54 6.56 -8.32 1.42
C TRP A 54 6.55 -9.71 2.08
N LEU A 55 7.28 -10.67 1.52
CA LEU A 55 7.43 -12.00 2.08
C LEU A 55 8.13 -11.97 3.43
N GLY A 56 9.21 -11.20 3.55
CA GLY A 56 9.92 -11.01 4.82
C GLY A 56 9.04 -10.39 5.89
N LEU A 57 8.30 -9.33 5.55
CA LEU A 57 7.33 -8.71 6.44
C LEU A 57 6.27 -9.72 6.88
N THR A 58 5.68 -10.48 5.94
CA THR A 58 4.64 -11.46 6.24
C THR A 58 5.16 -12.59 7.13
N ALA A 59 6.34 -13.12 6.82
CA ALA A 59 7.01 -14.17 7.57
C ALA A 59 7.37 -13.75 8.99
N TRP A 60 7.66 -12.46 9.22
CA TRP A 60 7.89 -11.92 10.56
C TRP A 60 6.58 -11.58 11.29
N PHE A 61 5.66 -10.90 10.60
CA PHE A 61 4.46 -10.31 11.19
C PHE A 61 3.47 -11.36 11.70
N ILE A 62 3.26 -12.44 10.95
CA ILE A 62 2.33 -13.50 11.35
C ILE A 62 2.77 -14.17 12.67
N PRO A 63 4.01 -14.68 12.81
CA PRO A 63 4.51 -15.18 14.10
C PRO A 63 4.51 -14.11 15.19
N HIS A 64 4.84 -12.85 14.86
CA HIS A 64 4.86 -11.77 15.86
C HIS A 64 3.49 -11.51 16.47
N ILE A 65 2.41 -11.54 15.68
CA ILE A 65 1.05 -11.42 16.23
C ILE A 65 0.64 -12.65 17.04
N ILE A 66 0.95 -13.85 16.53
CA ILE A 66 0.49 -15.09 17.16
C ILE A 66 1.25 -15.38 18.46
N PHE A 67 2.56 -15.09 18.52
CA PHE A 67 3.44 -15.49 19.62
C PHE A 67 4.06 -14.31 20.37
N GLY A 68 4.02 -13.10 19.84
CA GLY A 68 4.61 -11.90 20.45
C GLY A 68 3.72 -11.23 21.50
N GLY A 69 2.56 -11.80 21.82
CA GLY A 69 1.63 -11.32 22.85
C GLY A 69 1.75 -12.00 24.22
N ASN A 70 2.83 -12.72 24.49
CA ASN A 70 3.13 -13.31 25.81
C ASN A 70 3.96 -12.35 26.68
#